data_AF-A0A961CH06-F1
#
_entry.id   AF-A0A961CH06-F1
#
_cell.length_a   1.000
_cell.length_b   1.000
_cell.length_c   1.000
_cell.angle_alpha   90.00
_cell.angle_beta   90.00
_cell.angle_gamma   90.00
#
_symmetry.space_group_name_H-M   'P 1'
#
loop_
_entity.id
_entity.type
_entity.pdbx_description
1 polymer ?
#
loop_
_entity_poly.entity_id
_entity_poly.type
_entity_poly.pdbx_seq_one_letter_code
_entity_poly.pdbx_strand_id
1 'polypeptide(L)'
;DRHDLYVALEAAIGPEQATTLMEHLPPIGWADVATKHDLAHLQTATSQEFALVRAETAAQMAELRTELRGEMAELRMELRDGLAAVRVELGSDIADLRATSLRDQRTLALTMIGANAGMMATVAALAFAAARLV
;
A
#
# COMPACT_ATOMS: atom_id res chain seq x y z
N ASP A 1 13.74 -33.58 -58.93
CA ASP A 1 12.62 -34.22 -58.20
C ASP A 1 13.14 -35.40 -57.38
N ARG A 2 12.43 -35.89 -56.34
CA ARG A 2 12.87 -37.06 -55.55
C ARG A 2 13.03 -38.30 -56.43
N HIS A 3 12.18 -38.42 -57.45
CA HIS A 3 12.27 -39.47 -58.46
C HIS A 3 13.56 -39.36 -59.29
N ASP A 4 13.88 -38.17 -59.81
CA ASP A 4 15.12 -37.97 -60.60
C ASP A 4 16.38 -38.26 -59.78
N LEU A 5 16.36 -37.89 -58.49
CA LEU A 5 17.46 -38.14 -57.57
C LEU A 5 17.63 -39.64 -57.30
N TYR A 6 16.52 -40.37 -57.15
CA TYR A 6 16.54 -41.84 -57.02
C TYR A 6 17.13 -42.50 -58.27
N VAL A 7 16.70 -42.11 -59.48
CA VAL A 7 17.23 -42.66 -60.74
C VAL A 7 18.72 -42.39 -60.89
N ALA A 8 19.19 -41.20 -60.52
CA ALA A 8 20.61 -40.86 -60.55
C ALA A 8 21.43 -41.66 -59.51
N LEU A 9 20.88 -41.90 -58.32
CA LEU A 9 21.52 -42.72 -57.27
C LEU A 9 21.56 -44.21 -57.67
N GLU A 10 20.48 -44.75 -58.21
CA GLU A 10 20.40 -46.14 -58.65
C GLU A 10 21.49 -46.45 -59.70
N ALA A 11 21.70 -45.56 -60.67
CA ALA A 11 22.74 -45.71 -61.69
C ALA A 11 24.18 -45.62 -61.14
N ALA A 12 24.40 -44.89 -60.04
CA ALA A 12 25.74 -44.62 -59.50
C ALA A 12 26.19 -45.62 -58.43
N ILE A 13 25.27 -46.07 -57.56
CA ILE A 13 25.59 -46.85 -56.36
C ILE A 13 24.74 -48.12 -56.19
N GLY A 14 23.80 -48.38 -57.10
CA GLY A 14 22.93 -49.57 -57.07
C GLY A 14 21.56 -49.33 -56.39
N PRO A 15 20.56 -50.18 -56.69
CA PRO A 15 19.17 -49.97 -56.30
C PRO A 15 18.90 -50.08 -54.79
N GLU A 16 19.57 -51.00 -54.08
CA GLU A 16 19.39 -51.13 -52.63
C GLU A 16 19.92 -49.91 -51.89
N GLN A 17 21.14 -49.47 -52.22
CA GLN A 17 21.79 -48.33 -51.58
C GLN A 17 21.03 -47.02 -51.84
N ALA A 18 20.51 -46.85 -53.05
CA ALA A 18 19.67 -45.71 -53.42
C ALA A 18 18.35 -45.69 -52.62
N THR A 19 17.72 -46.86 -52.44
CA THR A 19 16.49 -46.99 -51.64
C THR A 19 16.74 -46.60 -50.19
N THR A 20 17.77 -47.15 -49.55
CA THR A 20 18.12 -46.81 -48.16
C THR A 20 18.43 -45.31 -47.98
N LEU A 21 19.17 -44.69 -48.90
CA LEU A 21 19.43 -43.25 -48.83
C LEU A 21 18.16 -42.41 -49.02
N MET A 22 17.26 -42.83 -49.91
CA MET A 22 15.97 -42.16 -50.10
C MET A 22 15.05 -42.31 -48.90
N GLU A 23 15.08 -43.45 -48.19
CA GLU A 23 14.32 -43.63 -46.94
C GLU A 23 14.80 -42.70 -45.81
N HIS A 24 16.08 -42.31 -45.80
CA HIS A 24 16.63 -41.38 -44.81
C HIS A 24 16.47 -39.91 -45.17
N LEU A 25 16.07 -39.58 -46.39
CA LEU A 25 15.79 -38.20 -46.80
C LEU A 25 14.47 -37.73 -46.17
N PRO A 26 14.45 -36.58 -45.47
CA PRO A 26 13.24 -36.09 -44.82
C PRO A 26 12.08 -35.96 -45.82
N PRO A 27 10.84 -36.13 -45.35
CA PRO A 27 9.64 -36.05 -46.19
C PRO A 27 9.37 -34.62 -46.71
N ILE A 28 10.04 -33.63 -46.11
CA ILE A 28 10.05 -32.20 -46.49
C ILE A 28 11.44 -31.81 -47.00
N GLY A 29 11.53 -30.70 -47.74
CA GLY A 29 12.79 -30.23 -48.27
C GLY A 29 13.78 -29.84 -47.16
N TRP A 30 15.08 -29.97 -47.41
CA TRP A 30 16.12 -29.54 -46.46
C TRP A 30 16.09 -28.05 -46.15
N ALA A 31 15.45 -27.24 -47.01
CA ALA A 31 15.22 -25.82 -46.77
C ALA A 31 14.25 -25.55 -45.61
N ASP A 32 13.35 -26.51 -45.31
CA ASP A 32 12.36 -26.39 -44.24
C ASP A 32 12.87 -26.92 -42.88
N VAL A 33 14.04 -27.57 -42.88
CA VAL A 33 14.65 -28.10 -41.66
C VAL A 33 15.46 -26.99 -41.00
N ALA A 34 15.11 -26.66 -39.75
CA ALA A 34 15.84 -25.65 -38.97
C ALA A 34 17.33 -25.99 -38.90
N THR A 35 18.15 -25.03 -39.30
CA THR A 35 19.60 -25.13 -39.28
C THR A 35 20.15 -24.80 -37.89
N LYS A 36 21.43 -25.12 -37.67
CA LYS A 36 22.14 -24.68 -36.45
C LYS A 36 22.16 -23.16 -36.31
N HIS A 37 22.16 -22.44 -37.43
CA HIS A 37 22.13 -20.97 -37.43
C HIS A 37 20.78 -20.46 -36.93
N ASP A 38 19.67 -21.04 -37.37
CA ASP A 38 18.33 -20.70 -36.90
C ASP A 38 18.19 -20.93 -35.40
N LEU A 39 18.71 -22.06 -34.91
CA LEU A 39 18.76 -22.37 -33.47
C LEU A 39 19.61 -21.39 -32.68
N ALA A 40 20.78 -20.99 -33.20
CA ALA A 40 21.65 -20.00 -32.54
C ALA A 40 20.99 -18.61 -32.48
N HIS A 41 20.29 -18.22 -33.54
CA HIS A 41 19.48 -17.01 -33.57
C HIS A 41 18.36 -17.06 -32.54
N LEU A 42 17.60 -18.16 -32.49
CA LEU A 42 16.53 -18.34 -31.51
C LEU A 42 17.05 -18.36 -30.07
N GLN A 43 18.18 -19.04 -29.81
CA GLN A 43 18.83 -19.05 -28.50
C GLN A 43 19.24 -17.63 -28.06
N THR A 44 19.78 -16.84 -28.98
CA THR A 44 20.19 -15.47 -28.70
C THR A 44 18.98 -14.59 -28.43
N ALA A 45 17.95 -14.65 -29.28
CA ALA A 45 16.72 -13.88 -29.12
C ALA A 45 16.02 -14.20 -27.79
N THR A 46 15.82 -15.48 -27.50
CA THR A 46 15.21 -15.92 -26.23
C THR A 46 16.02 -15.49 -25.01
N SER A 47 17.36 -15.59 -25.06
CA SER A 47 18.22 -15.14 -23.97
C SER A 47 18.12 -13.63 -23.73
N GLN A 48 17.98 -12.84 -24.80
CA GLN A 48 17.76 -11.40 -24.72
C GLN A 48 16.38 -11.06 -24.14
N GLU A 49 15.32 -11.72 -24.61
CA GLU A 49 13.96 -11.54 -24.07
C GLU A 49 13.91 -11.87 -22.58
N PHE A 50 14.52 -12.98 -22.15
CA PHE A 50 14.63 -13.31 -20.72
C PHE A 50 15.42 -12.27 -19.93
N ALA A 51 16.47 -11.67 -20.51
CA ALA A 51 17.22 -10.60 -19.86
C ALA A 51 16.36 -9.34 -19.71
N LEU A 52 15.57 -8.98 -20.72
CA LEU A 52 14.65 -7.85 -20.67
C LEU A 52 13.57 -8.05 -19.60
N VAL A 53 12.91 -9.21 -19.55
CA VAL A 53 11.91 -9.51 -18.53
C VAL A 53 12.51 -9.46 -17.12
N ARG A 54 13.74 -9.96 -16.92
CA ARG A 54 14.43 -9.84 -15.63
C ARG A 54 14.73 -8.38 -15.26
N ALA A 55 15.10 -7.55 -16.23
CA ALA A 55 15.35 -6.14 -15.98
C ALA A 55 14.07 -5.38 -15.64
N GLU A 56 12.98 -5.63 -16.38
CA GLU A 56 11.67 -5.01 -16.15
C GLU A 56 11.11 -5.40 -14.78
N THR A 57 11.14 -6.69 -14.44
CA THR A 57 10.68 -7.16 -13.12
C THR A 57 11.51 -6.58 -11.98
N ALA A 58 12.83 -6.43 -12.15
CA ALA A 58 13.68 -5.78 -11.16
C ALA A 58 13.34 -4.28 -11.01
N ALA A 59 13.05 -3.59 -12.11
CA ALA A 59 12.66 -2.18 -12.11
C ALA A 59 11.31 -1.99 -11.41
N GLN A 60 10.29 -2.78 -11.76
CA GLN A 60 8.97 -2.75 -11.11
C GLN A 60 9.08 -3.04 -9.60
N MET A 61 9.90 -4.01 -9.20
CA MET A 61 10.15 -4.31 -7.79
C MET A 61 10.93 -3.20 -7.06
N ALA A 62 11.71 -2.38 -7.77
CA ALA A 62 12.36 -1.21 -7.19
C ALA A 62 11.34 -0.07 -7.00
N GLU A 63 10.51 0.18 -8.02
CA GLU A 63 9.45 1.19 -8.00
C GLU A 63 8.45 0.94 -6.85
N LEU A 64 7.89 -0.26 -6.76
CA LEU A 64 6.98 -0.64 -5.66
C LEU A 64 7.62 -0.47 -4.28
N ARG A 65 8.93 -0.74 -4.16
CA ARG A 65 9.67 -0.50 -2.91
C ARG A 65 9.88 0.97 -2.59
N THR A 66 9.90 1.84 -3.59
CA THR A 66 9.98 3.30 -3.37
C THR A 66 8.61 3.86 -3.01
N GLU A 67 7.56 3.44 -3.71
CA GLU A 67 6.16 3.80 -3.43
C GLU A 67 5.77 3.42 -2.00
N LEU A 68 5.95 2.16 -1.61
CA LEU A 68 5.64 1.69 -0.26
C LEU A 68 6.41 2.45 0.83
N ARG A 69 7.65 2.86 0.55
CA ARG A 69 8.42 3.69 1.50
C ARG A 69 7.84 5.10 1.61
N GLY A 70 7.39 5.67 0.49
CA GLY A 70 6.70 6.96 0.43
C GLY A 70 5.41 6.93 1.25
N GLU A 71 4.51 6.00 0.94
CA GLU A 71 3.23 5.82 1.65
C GLU A 71 3.44 5.62 3.15
N MET A 72 4.42 4.78 3.54
CA MET A 72 4.74 4.57 4.96
C MET A 72 5.33 5.81 5.64
N ALA A 73 5.93 6.75 4.90
CA ALA A 73 6.39 8.02 5.46
C ALA A 73 5.22 9.00 5.61
N GLU A 74 4.33 9.05 4.63
CA GLU A 74 3.10 9.86 4.66
C GLU A 74 2.18 9.43 5.80
N LEU A 75 1.88 8.14 5.94
CA LEU A 75 1.07 7.61 7.04
C LEU A 75 1.65 7.93 8.42
N ARG A 76 2.99 7.92 8.56
CA ARG A 76 3.64 8.33 9.82
C ARG A 76 3.46 9.81 10.12
N MET A 77 3.51 10.65 9.09
CA MET A 77 3.26 12.09 9.24
C MET A 77 1.79 12.34 9.62
N GLU A 78 0.84 11.72 8.93
CA GLU A 78 -0.58 11.83 9.24
C GLU A 78 -0.91 11.39 10.66
N LEU A 79 -0.36 10.25 11.11
CA LEU A 79 -0.55 9.79 12.49
C LEU A 79 0.06 10.75 13.51
N ARG A 80 1.24 11.30 13.23
CA ARG A 80 1.90 12.28 14.11
C ARG A 80 1.08 13.55 14.23
N ASP A 81 0.59 14.06 13.09
CA ASP A 81 -0.18 15.30 13.03
C ASP A 81 -1.56 15.10 13.68
N GLY A 82 -2.20 13.96 13.44
CA GLY A 82 -3.44 13.56 14.11
C GLY A 82 -3.28 13.47 15.63
N LEU A 83 -2.20 12.86 16.13
CA LEU A 83 -1.91 12.81 17.57
C LEU A 83 -1.62 14.19 18.16
N ALA A 84 -0.96 15.08 17.41
CA ALA A 84 -0.72 16.45 17.84
C ALA A 84 -2.03 17.25 17.92
N ALA A 85 -2.91 17.10 16.93
CA ALA A 85 -4.23 17.72 16.91
C ALA A 85 -5.08 17.27 18.12
N VAL A 86 -5.18 15.96 18.37
CA VAL A 86 -5.90 15.42 19.53
C VAL A 86 -5.32 15.94 20.85
N ARG A 87 -3.99 16.08 20.97
CA ARG A 87 -3.36 16.63 22.16
C ARG A 87 -3.76 18.09 22.40
N VAL A 88 -3.83 18.90 21.34
CA VAL A 88 -4.24 20.31 21.42
C VAL A 88 -5.70 20.41 21.82
N GLU A 89 -6.57 19.63 21.18
CA GLU A 89 -8.01 19.57 21.47
C GLU A 89 -8.26 19.20 22.94
N LEU A 90 -7.69 18.08 23.41
CA LEU A 90 -7.81 17.68 24.81
C LEU A 90 -7.23 18.72 25.79
N GLY A 91 -6.14 19.38 25.40
CA GLY A 91 -5.56 20.47 26.19
C GLY A 91 -6.51 21.66 26.34
N SER A 92 -7.19 22.03 25.24
CA SER A 92 -8.22 23.07 25.23
C SER A 92 -9.42 22.66 26.09
N ASP A 93 -9.95 21.47 25.88
CA ASP A 93 -11.11 20.96 26.62
C ASP A 93 -10.86 20.93 28.14
N ILE A 94 -9.66 20.47 28.56
CA ILE A 94 -9.28 20.48 29.97
C ILE A 94 -9.20 21.91 30.52
N ALA A 95 -8.67 22.86 29.75
CA ALA A 95 -8.58 24.26 30.16
C ALA A 95 -9.97 24.88 30.31
N ASP A 96 -10.88 24.60 29.36
CA ASP A 96 -12.26 25.07 29.38
C ASP A 96 -13.05 24.47 30.55
N LEU A 97 -12.94 23.16 30.78
CA LEU A 97 -13.55 22.48 31.93
C LEU A 97 -13.06 23.04 33.27
N ARG A 98 -11.76 23.34 33.39
CA ARG A 98 -11.23 23.99 34.60
C ARG A 98 -11.78 25.40 34.77
N ALA A 99 -11.89 26.17 33.68
CA ALA A 99 -12.42 27.52 33.72
C ALA A 99 -13.91 27.54 34.10
N THR A 100 -14.73 26.64 33.55
CA THR A 100 -16.14 26.52 33.91
C THR A 100 -16.30 26.06 35.36
N SER A 101 -15.58 25.03 35.79
CA SER A 101 -15.63 24.54 37.17
C SER A 101 -15.28 25.63 38.21
N LEU A 102 -14.26 26.46 37.95
CA LEU A 102 -13.90 27.58 38.82
C LEU A 102 -14.99 28.68 38.85
N ARG A 103 -15.64 28.96 37.71
CA ARG A 103 -16.76 29.90 37.66
C ARG A 103 -17.96 29.38 38.44
N ASP A 104 -18.27 28.09 38.32
CA ASP A 104 -19.36 27.45 39.05
C ASP A 104 -19.09 27.46 40.56
N GLN A 105 -17.88 27.09 40.99
CA GLN A 105 -17.49 27.15 42.41
C GLN A 105 -17.60 28.57 42.99
N ARG A 106 -17.18 29.61 42.25
CA ARG A 106 -17.34 31.00 42.67
C ARG A 106 -18.81 31.40 42.77
N THR A 107 -19.60 31.01 41.78
CA THR A 107 -21.04 31.31 41.76
C THR A 107 -21.74 30.67 42.95
N LEU A 108 -21.46 29.38 43.23
CA LEU A 108 -21.98 28.68 44.40
C LEU A 108 -21.53 29.32 45.72
N ALA A 109 -20.26 29.74 45.84
CA ALA A 109 -19.78 30.40 47.04
C ALA A 109 -20.51 31.73 47.30
N LEU A 110 -20.70 32.54 46.25
CA LEU A 110 -21.39 33.83 46.36
C LEU A 110 -22.88 33.66 46.67
N THR A 111 -23.57 32.69 46.06
CA THR A 111 -24.98 32.42 46.35
C THR A 111 -25.17 31.92 47.78
N MET A 112 -24.26 31.08 48.29
CA MET A 112 -24.28 30.62 49.69
C MET A 112 -24.06 31.77 50.67
N ILE A 113 -23.10 32.67 50.41
CA ILE A 113 -22.85 33.86 51.25
C ILE A 113 -24.10 34.75 51.27
N GLY A 114 -24.68 35.03 50.11
CA GLY A 114 -25.89 35.83 50.00
C GLY A 114 -27.08 35.22 50.74
N ALA A 115 -27.30 33.90 50.59
CA ALA A 115 -28.35 33.17 51.28
C ALA A 115 -28.16 33.22 52.81
N ASN A 116 -26.94 32.99 53.30
CA ASN A 116 -26.61 33.06 54.73
C ASN A 116 -26.79 34.47 55.30
N ALA A 117 -26.35 35.51 54.58
CA ALA A 117 -26.55 36.90 55.00
C ALA A 117 -28.04 37.26 55.08
N GLY A 118 -28.83 36.81 54.10
CA GLY A 118 -30.29 36.97 54.11
C GLY A 118 -30.95 36.28 55.30
N MET A 119 -30.57 35.03 55.60
CA MET A 119 -31.06 34.30 56.77
C MET A 119 -30.69 34.98 58.09
N MET A 120 -29.47 35.51 58.23
CA MET A 120 -29.06 36.24 59.43
C MET A 120 -29.89 37.52 59.62
N ALA A 121 -30.18 38.24 58.54
CA ALA A 121 -31.01 39.45 58.60
C ALA A 121 -32.45 39.14 59.05
N THR A 122 -33.06 38.05 58.57
CA THR A 122 -34.41 37.65 59.00
C THR A 122 -34.44 37.22 60.46
N VAL A 123 -33.45 36.44 60.92
CA VAL A 123 -33.33 36.05 62.33
C VAL A 123 -33.15 37.27 63.24
N ALA A 124 -32.27 38.21 62.87
CA ALA A 124 -32.05 39.43 63.65
C ALA A 124 -33.32 40.30 63.73
N ALA A 125 -34.07 40.43 62.63
CA ALA A 125 -35.33 41.16 62.61
C ALA A 125 -36.39 40.53 63.54
N LEU A 126 -36.49 39.20 63.58
CA LEU A 126 -37.39 38.48 64.48
C LEU A 126 -36.98 38.66 65.95
N ALA A 127 -35.68 38.56 66.26
CA ALA A 127 -35.18 38.77 67.62
C ALA A 127 -35.45 40.19 68.14
N PHE A 128 -35.25 41.21 67.29
CA PHE A 128 -35.54 42.60 67.64
C PHE A 128 -37.04 42.84 67.87
N ALA A 129 -37.91 42.26 67.03
CA ALA A 129 -39.35 42.35 67.21
C ALA A 129 -39.81 41.69 68.52
N ALA A 130 -39.24 40.53 68.88
CA ALA A 130 -39.53 39.84 70.13
C ALA A 130 -39.09 40.64 71.37
N ALA A 131 -37.90 41.26 71.34
CA ALA A 131 -37.39 42.07 72.45
C ALA A 131 -38.25 43.33 72.73
N ARG A 132 -38.97 43.84 71.74
CA ARG A 132 -39.89 44.98 71.90
C ARG A 132 -41.23 44.60 72.56
N LEU A 133 -41.57 43.32 72.60
CA LEU A 133 -42.85 42.81 73.12
C LEU A 133 -42.80 42.40 74.60
N VAL A 134 -41.61 42.27 75.20
CA VAL A 134 -41.37 41.93 76.61
C VAL A 134 -41.11 43.20 77.42
#